data_AF-A0A7L8AG68-F1
#
_entry.id   AF-A0A7L8AG68-F1
#
_cell.length_a   1.000
_cell.length_b   1.000
_cell.length_c   1.000
_cell.angle_alpha   90.00
_cell.angle_beta   90.00
_cell.angle_gamma   90.00
#
_symmetry.space_group_name_H-M   'P 1'
#
loop_
_entity.id
_entity.type
_entity.pdbx_description
1 polymer ?
#
loop_
_entity_poly.entity_id
_entity_poly.type
_entity_poly.pdbx_seq_one_letter_code
_entity_poly.pdbx_strand_id
1 'polypeptide(L)'
;MKKLIKFADDFKNLWEEFDKTIFSDFEIEKIINELKLKSERNEDYTTIENDFGVYVFFIKPHENFTNDSLLAAWREPSYSNYPKVAKTRFNSYKNININEVYPFYIGKSEKLGSRITEHFTHKGTTSTYSLKLKDRTLFDKNEITFAYWKLPKELENHPKTLKQFIITELEKKLRNKLMPWIGKQ
;
A
#
# COMPACT_ATOMS: atom_id res chain seq x y z
N MET A 1 1.58 36.32 -5.75
CA MET A 1 1.55 35.62 -7.05
C MET A 1 2.92 35.46 -7.71
N LYS A 2 3.67 36.52 -8.06
CA LYS A 2 4.99 36.37 -8.74
C LYS A 2 6.01 35.45 -8.01
N LYS A 3 6.10 35.54 -6.67
CA LYS A 3 6.96 34.65 -5.86
C LYS A 3 6.55 33.17 -5.91
N LEU A 4 5.25 32.90 -5.99
CA LEU A 4 4.71 31.54 -6.07
C LEU A 4 5.02 30.90 -7.43
N ILE A 5 4.90 31.67 -8.52
CA ILE A 5 5.26 31.21 -9.87
C ILE A 5 6.74 30.86 -9.92
N LYS A 6 7.62 31.77 -9.45
CA LYS A 6 9.05 31.50 -9.38
C LYS A 6 9.37 30.24 -8.56
N PHE A 7 8.75 30.11 -7.39
CA PHE A 7 8.91 28.89 -6.58
C PHE A 7 8.48 27.63 -7.33
N ALA A 8 7.36 27.67 -8.06
CA ALA A 8 6.88 26.53 -8.83
C ALA A 8 7.84 26.16 -9.97
N ASP A 9 8.41 27.15 -10.66
CA ASP A 9 9.40 26.93 -11.72
C ASP A 9 10.71 26.36 -11.16
N ASP A 10 11.22 26.92 -10.06
CA ASP A 10 12.42 26.43 -9.38
C ASP A 10 12.21 25.00 -8.85
N PHE A 11 11.05 24.75 -8.23
CA PHE A 11 10.68 23.43 -7.71
C PHE A 11 10.50 22.41 -8.82
N LYS A 12 9.94 22.79 -9.98
CA LYS A 12 9.74 21.88 -11.11
C LYS A 12 11.05 21.22 -11.54
N ASN A 13 12.11 22.00 -11.73
CA ASN A 13 13.39 21.47 -12.19
C ASN A 13 14.01 20.53 -11.14
N LEU A 14 13.98 20.95 -9.86
CA LEU A 14 14.46 20.13 -8.75
C LEU A 14 13.66 18.83 -8.62
N TRP A 15 12.35 18.90 -8.81
CA TRP A 15 11.47 17.75 -8.77
C TRP A 15 11.71 16.78 -9.92
N GLU A 16 11.90 17.27 -11.15
CA GLU A 16 12.21 16.41 -12.29
C GLU A 16 13.53 15.66 -12.11
N GLU A 17 14.55 16.31 -11.54
CA GLU A 17 15.81 15.66 -11.18
C GLU A 17 15.63 14.63 -10.07
N PHE A 18 14.91 15.00 -9.00
CA PHE A 18 14.61 14.12 -7.87
C PHE A 18 13.80 12.89 -8.30
N ASP A 19 12.77 13.06 -9.14
CA ASP A 19 11.94 11.97 -9.63
C ASP A 19 12.74 11.01 -10.51
N LYS A 20 13.64 11.52 -11.37
CA LYS A 20 14.49 10.70 -12.23
C LYS A 20 15.56 9.91 -11.48
N THR A 21 15.95 10.35 -10.28
CA THR A 21 17.02 9.72 -9.50
C THR A 21 16.44 8.84 -8.40
N ILE A 22 15.70 9.44 -7.47
CA ILE A 22 15.19 8.80 -6.26
C ILE A 22 13.93 7.96 -6.52
N PHE A 23 13.07 8.42 -7.44
CA PHE A 23 11.88 7.67 -7.86
C PHE A 23 12.02 7.07 -9.27
N SER A 24 13.27 6.80 -9.65
CA SER A 24 13.58 6.07 -10.87
C SER A 24 12.94 4.68 -10.84
N ASP A 25 12.64 4.14 -12.01
CA ASP A 25 12.11 2.78 -12.12
C ASP A 25 13.02 1.75 -11.43
N PHE A 26 14.33 1.94 -11.49
CA PHE A 26 15.30 1.07 -10.82
C PHE A 26 15.15 1.09 -9.28
N GLU A 27 15.08 2.28 -8.67
CA GLU A 27 14.92 2.38 -7.22
C GLU A 27 13.54 1.87 -6.75
N ILE A 28 12.49 2.11 -7.55
CA ILE A 28 11.16 1.57 -7.26
C ILE A 28 11.16 0.03 -7.29
N GLU A 29 11.79 -0.59 -8.29
CA GLU A 29 11.91 -2.05 -8.37
C GLU A 29 12.74 -2.62 -7.20
N LYS A 30 13.78 -1.91 -6.77
CA LYS A 30 14.57 -2.30 -5.59
C LYS A 30 13.70 -2.35 -4.33
N ILE A 31 12.87 -1.32 -4.09
CA ILE A 31 11.94 -1.29 -2.96
C ILE A 31 10.89 -2.42 -3.09
N ILE A 32 10.38 -2.67 -4.30
CA ILE A 32 9.43 -3.78 -4.54
C ILE A 32 10.06 -5.13 -4.18
N ASN A 33 11.30 -5.37 -4.59
CA ASN A 33 12.01 -6.61 -4.29
C ASN A 33 12.26 -6.75 -2.78
N GLU A 34 12.65 -5.66 -2.11
CA GLU A 34 12.79 -5.65 -0.66
C GLU A 34 11.47 -6.00 0.04
N LEU A 35 10.35 -5.40 -0.37
CA LEU A 35 9.02 -5.67 0.18
C LEU A 35 8.59 -7.13 -0.05
N LYS A 36 8.89 -7.71 -1.21
CA LYS A 36 8.58 -9.12 -1.50
C LYS A 36 9.41 -10.06 -0.62
N LEU A 37 10.70 -9.78 -0.46
CA LEU A 37 11.63 -10.58 0.34
C LEU A 37 11.33 -10.53 1.83
N LYS A 38 10.89 -9.37 2.34
CA LYS A 38 10.54 -9.14 3.74
C LYS A 38 9.06 -9.38 4.04
N SER A 39 8.32 -10.06 3.16
CA SER A 39 6.92 -10.34 3.45
C SER A 39 6.80 -11.32 4.61
N GLU A 40 6.21 -10.84 5.70
CA GLU A 40 6.07 -11.55 6.97
C GLU A 40 4.63 -12.03 7.16
N ARG A 41 4.47 -13.01 8.06
CA ARG A 41 3.16 -13.49 8.47
C ARG A 41 2.52 -12.51 9.44
N ASN A 42 1.20 -12.62 9.57
CA ASN A 42 0.38 -11.66 10.31
C ASN A 42 0.57 -11.69 11.84
N GLU A 43 1.48 -12.46 12.41
CA GLU A 43 1.68 -12.51 13.86
C GLU A 43 2.66 -11.43 14.33
N ASP A 44 3.44 -10.86 13.41
CA ASP A 44 4.51 -9.91 13.71
C ASP A 44 4.07 -8.44 13.70
N TYR A 45 2.81 -8.12 13.38
CA TYR A 45 2.39 -6.71 13.26
C TYR A 45 2.42 -5.92 14.59
N THR A 46 2.41 -6.61 15.73
CA THR A 46 2.35 -5.98 17.06
C THR A 46 3.68 -5.37 17.50
N THR A 47 4.79 -5.76 16.88
CA THR A 47 6.15 -5.31 17.22
C THR A 47 6.62 -4.16 16.33
N ILE A 48 5.83 -3.79 15.32
CA ILE A 48 6.20 -2.75 14.36
C ILE A 48 6.15 -1.38 15.03
N GLU A 49 7.30 -0.70 15.04
CA GLU A 49 7.38 0.68 15.50
C GLU A 49 6.66 1.66 14.58
N ASN A 50 6.17 2.76 15.16
CA ASN A 50 5.58 3.84 14.39
C ASN A 50 6.66 4.65 13.67
N ASP A 51 6.58 4.67 12.35
CA ASP A 51 7.46 5.44 11.49
C ASP A 51 6.71 5.91 10.23
N PHE A 52 7.32 6.85 9.50
CA PHE A 52 6.90 7.26 8.17
C PHE A 52 7.29 6.19 7.16
N GLY A 53 6.34 5.78 6.33
CA GLY A 53 6.65 4.92 5.21
C GLY A 53 5.43 4.37 4.49
N VAL A 54 5.68 3.28 3.77
CA VAL A 54 4.70 2.57 2.94
C VAL A 54 4.62 1.12 3.39
N TYR A 55 3.46 0.51 3.16
CA TYR A 55 3.22 -0.90 3.48
C TYR A 55 2.40 -1.55 2.38
N VAL A 56 2.69 -2.82 2.13
CA VAL A 56 2.01 -3.66 1.14
C VAL A 56 1.49 -4.89 1.84
N PHE A 57 0.23 -5.20 1.61
CA PHE A 57 -0.33 -6.52 1.90
C PHE A 57 -0.28 -7.33 0.61
N PHE A 58 0.15 -8.58 0.72
CA PHE A 58 0.16 -9.55 -0.36
C PHE A 58 -0.83 -10.67 -0.06
N ILE A 59 -1.37 -11.29 -1.10
CA ILE A 59 -2.30 -12.41 -1.01
C ILE A 59 -1.77 -13.62 -1.78
N LYS A 60 -1.86 -14.81 -1.17
CA LYS A 60 -1.86 -16.08 -1.89
C LYS A 60 -3.30 -16.59 -1.95
N PRO A 61 -3.97 -16.53 -3.11
CA PRO A 61 -5.40 -16.80 -3.19
C PRO A 61 -5.69 -18.30 -3.06
N HIS A 62 -6.81 -18.67 -2.44
CA HIS A 62 -7.28 -20.07 -2.37
C HIS A 62 -8.01 -20.52 -3.63
N GLU A 63 -8.44 -19.60 -4.48
CA GLU A 63 -9.11 -19.88 -5.74
C GLU A 63 -8.66 -18.95 -6.87
N ASN A 64 -8.94 -19.35 -8.12
CA ASN A 64 -8.65 -18.54 -9.29
C ASN A 64 -9.73 -17.47 -9.47
N PHE A 65 -9.63 -16.40 -8.69
CA PHE A 65 -10.59 -15.30 -8.73
C PHE A 65 -10.75 -14.70 -10.13
N THR A 66 -11.99 -14.52 -10.55
CA THR A 66 -12.42 -13.55 -11.56
C THR A 66 -12.79 -12.23 -10.88
N ASN A 67 -12.98 -11.16 -11.66
CA ASN A 67 -13.42 -9.87 -11.13
C ASN A 67 -14.72 -9.98 -10.34
N ASP A 68 -15.69 -10.77 -10.84
CA ASP A 68 -16.99 -10.93 -10.22
C ASP A 68 -16.91 -11.75 -8.93
N SER A 69 -16.14 -12.85 -8.94
CA SER A 69 -15.91 -13.65 -7.72
C SER A 69 -15.15 -12.86 -6.65
N LEU A 70 -14.12 -12.08 -7.03
CA LEU A 70 -13.39 -11.22 -6.09
C LEU A 70 -14.29 -10.12 -5.52
N LEU A 71 -15.12 -9.49 -6.36
CA LEU A 71 -16.10 -8.49 -5.91
C LEU A 71 -17.10 -9.08 -4.92
N ALA A 72 -17.62 -10.28 -5.22
CA ALA A 72 -18.55 -10.98 -4.34
C ALA A 72 -17.88 -11.35 -3.01
N ALA A 73 -16.68 -11.93 -3.05
CA ALA A 73 -15.91 -12.32 -1.87
C ALA A 73 -15.48 -11.11 -1.02
N TRP A 74 -15.10 -9.99 -1.63
CA TRP A 74 -14.63 -8.80 -0.92
C TRP A 74 -15.76 -7.94 -0.35
N ARG A 75 -16.98 -8.08 -0.88
CA ARG A 75 -18.13 -7.27 -0.48
C ARG A 75 -18.60 -7.66 0.91
N GLU A 76 -18.56 -6.69 1.81
CA GLU A 76 -19.10 -6.81 3.17
C GLU A 76 -20.23 -5.78 3.36
N PRO A 77 -21.51 -6.19 3.32
CA PRO A 77 -22.64 -5.27 3.47
C PRO A 77 -22.71 -4.59 4.84
N SER A 78 -22.22 -5.25 5.89
CA SER A 78 -22.23 -4.75 7.27
C SER A 78 -21.13 -3.73 7.56
N TYR A 79 -20.19 -3.53 6.63
CA TYR A 79 -19.03 -2.66 6.85
C TYR A 79 -19.33 -1.23 6.39
N SER A 80 -19.04 -0.26 7.26
CA SER A 80 -19.25 1.17 6.97
C SER A 80 -18.34 1.67 5.84
N ASN A 81 -17.03 1.58 6.03
CA ASN A 81 -16.02 2.03 5.07
C ASN A 81 -14.91 1.00 4.87
N TYR A 82 -14.60 0.65 3.63
CA TYR A 82 -13.47 -0.23 3.30
C TYR A 82 -13.00 0.03 1.86
N PRO A 83 -11.71 -0.20 1.55
CA PRO A 83 -11.20 -0.02 0.19
C PRO A 83 -11.92 -0.98 -0.77
N LYS A 84 -12.16 -0.57 -2.02
CA LYS A 84 -12.90 -1.38 -3.01
C LYS A 84 -11.97 -2.16 -3.91
N VAL A 85 -12.51 -3.12 -4.65
CA VAL A 85 -11.76 -3.82 -5.71
C VAL A 85 -11.38 -2.82 -6.80
N ALA A 86 -10.09 -2.80 -7.15
CA ALA A 86 -9.53 -2.00 -8.23
C ALA A 86 -9.66 -2.76 -9.55
N LYS A 87 -10.88 -2.83 -10.11
CA LYS A 87 -11.23 -3.67 -11.27
C LYS A 87 -10.25 -3.57 -12.45
N THR A 88 -9.83 -2.35 -12.80
CA THR A 88 -8.89 -2.11 -13.91
C THR A 88 -7.52 -2.74 -13.65
N ARG A 89 -7.02 -2.67 -12.41
CA ARG A 89 -5.76 -3.30 -12.04
C ARG A 89 -5.89 -4.81 -11.95
N PHE A 90 -6.98 -5.29 -11.36
CA PHE A 90 -7.25 -6.73 -11.30
C PHE A 90 -7.36 -7.36 -12.70
N ASN A 91 -8.00 -6.68 -13.66
CA ASN A 91 -8.07 -7.13 -15.06
C ASN A 91 -6.73 -7.15 -15.80
N SER A 92 -5.68 -6.52 -15.26
CA SER A 92 -4.35 -6.59 -15.87
C SER A 92 -3.70 -7.97 -15.68
N TYR A 93 -4.19 -8.76 -14.73
CA TYR A 93 -3.79 -10.15 -14.55
C TYR A 93 -4.58 -11.04 -15.52
N LYS A 94 -3.86 -11.80 -16.37
CA LYS A 94 -4.49 -12.67 -17.38
C LYS A 94 -5.28 -13.82 -16.75
N ASN A 95 -4.66 -14.52 -15.80
CA ASN A 95 -5.26 -15.59 -15.00
C ASN A 95 -4.64 -15.54 -13.60
N ILE A 96 -5.49 -15.65 -12.57
CA ILE A 96 -5.01 -15.79 -11.19
C ILE A 96 -4.56 -17.24 -10.97
N ASN A 97 -3.43 -17.42 -10.30
CA ASN A 97 -2.84 -18.71 -9.97
C ASN A 97 -2.73 -18.85 -8.45
N ILE A 98 -3.38 -19.86 -7.86
CA ILE A 98 -3.35 -20.15 -6.42
C ILE A 98 -1.95 -20.43 -5.84
N ASN A 99 -0.97 -20.74 -6.69
CA ASN A 99 0.40 -20.98 -6.27
C ASN A 99 1.26 -19.70 -6.22
N GLU A 100 0.74 -18.58 -6.72
CA GLU A 100 1.44 -17.29 -6.78
C GLU A 100 0.99 -16.33 -5.69
N VAL A 101 1.83 -15.33 -5.42
CA VAL A 101 1.56 -14.27 -4.45
C VAL A 101 1.36 -12.96 -5.21
N TYR A 102 0.27 -12.26 -4.90
CA TYR A 102 -0.13 -11.03 -5.57
C TYR A 102 -0.17 -9.84 -4.62
N PRO A 103 0.14 -8.62 -5.10
CA PRO A 103 -0.11 -7.41 -4.32
C PRO A 103 -1.61 -7.24 -4.09
N PHE A 104 -2.02 -7.20 -2.83
CA PHE A 104 -3.42 -7.13 -2.46
C PHE A 104 -3.84 -5.70 -2.15
N TYR A 105 -3.06 -5.00 -1.32
CA TYR A 105 -3.32 -3.62 -0.94
C TYR A 105 -2.00 -2.89 -0.70
N ILE A 106 -1.95 -1.60 -1.00
CA ILE A 106 -0.84 -0.73 -0.62
C ILE A 106 -1.39 0.50 0.09
N GLY A 107 -0.67 0.94 1.11
CA GLY A 107 -0.93 2.18 1.81
C GLY A 107 0.35 2.86 2.29
N LYS A 108 0.16 4.02 2.90
CA LYS A 108 1.20 4.84 3.51
C LYS A 108 0.76 5.32 4.87
N SER A 109 1.70 5.60 5.76
CA SER A 109 1.41 6.09 7.10
C SER A 109 2.58 6.89 7.67
N GLU A 110 2.28 7.79 8.58
CA GLU A 110 3.25 8.40 9.50
C GLU A 110 3.44 7.57 10.78
N LYS A 111 2.55 6.60 10.97
CA LYS A 111 2.48 5.68 12.11
C LYS A 111 2.28 4.28 11.55
N LEU A 112 3.32 3.73 10.93
CA LEU A 112 3.25 2.44 10.23
C LEU A 112 2.69 1.32 11.11
N GLY A 113 3.27 1.08 12.30
CA GLY A 113 2.83 0.02 13.19
C GLY A 113 1.36 0.10 13.59
N SER A 114 0.92 1.28 14.03
CA SER A 114 -0.50 1.53 14.32
C SER A 114 -1.36 1.27 13.09
N ARG A 115 -0.97 1.78 11.92
CA ARG A 115 -1.79 1.65 10.71
C ARG A 115 -1.91 0.20 10.23
N ILE A 116 -0.81 -0.56 10.23
CA ILE A 116 -0.83 -1.98 9.87
C ILE A 116 -1.70 -2.76 10.86
N THR A 117 -1.57 -2.49 12.16
CA THR A 117 -2.42 -3.09 13.21
C THR A 117 -3.91 -2.82 12.96
N GLU A 118 -4.28 -1.60 12.57
CA GLU A 118 -5.67 -1.25 12.24
C GLU A 118 -6.25 -2.13 11.12
N HIS A 119 -5.47 -2.50 10.10
CA HIS A 119 -5.93 -3.38 9.02
C HIS A 119 -6.34 -4.77 9.53
N PHE A 120 -5.64 -5.29 10.53
CA PHE A 120 -5.91 -6.60 11.13
C PHE A 120 -6.96 -6.59 12.23
N THR A 121 -7.09 -5.48 12.97
CA THR A 121 -7.85 -5.45 14.23
C THR A 121 -9.17 -4.68 14.15
N HIS A 122 -9.32 -3.76 13.20
CA HIS A 122 -10.56 -3.00 13.04
C HIS A 122 -11.72 -3.89 12.65
N LYS A 123 -12.87 -3.59 13.26
CA LYS A 123 -14.14 -4.25 12.98
C LYS A 123 -14.86 -3.60 11.80
N GLY A 124 -15.86 -4.29 11.27
CA GLY A 124 -16.77 -3.77 10.23
C GLY A 124 -17.32 -2.37 10.48
N THR A 125 -17.65 -2.06 11.73
CA THR A 125 -18.29 -0.79 12.14
C THR A 125 -17.32 0.40 12.14
N THR A 126 -16.01 0.19 12.22
CA THR A 126 -15.03 1.28 12.28
C THR A 126 -15.06 2.13 11.01
N SER A 127 -15.17 3.45 11.13
CA SER A 127 -15.32 4.37 10.00
C SER A 127 -14.06 4.53 9.14
N THR A 128 -12.89 4.12 9.64
CA THR A 128 -11.62 4.22 8.92
C THR A 128 -11.53 3.21 7.77
N TYR A 129 -11.05 3.66 6.61
CA TYR A 129 -10.76 2.85 5.41
C TYR A 129 -9.57 1.90 5.62
N SER A 130 -9.73 0.92 6.49
CA SER A 130 -8.81 -0.19 6.71
C SER A 130 -9.34 -1.44 6.01
N LEU A 131 -8.53 -2.49 5.89
CA LEU A 131 -8.93 -3.73 5.23
C LEU A 131 -9.94 -4.52 6.08
N LYS A 132 -9.91 -4.33 7.42
CA LYS A 132 -10.80 -4.98 8.39
C LYS A 132 -10.76 -6.49 8.28
N LEU A 133 -9.54 -7.03 8.27
CA LEU A 133 -9.27 -8.45 8.04
C LEU A 133 -9.79 -9.33 9.18
N LYS A 134 -10.00 -8.77 10.38
CA LYS A 134 -10.48 -9.50 11.56
C LYS A 134 -11.74 -10.32 11.30
N ASP A 135 -12.73 -9.71 10.65
CA ASP A 135 -14.05 -10.32 10.48
C ASP A 135 -14.28 -10.82 9.03
N ARG A 136 -13.22 -10.88 8.19
CA ARG A 136 -13.30 -11.41 6.81
C ARG A 136 -12.99 -12.90 6.79
N THR A 137 -13.91 -13.69 6.26
CA THR A 137 -13.80 -15.16 6.22
C THR A 137 -12.96 -15.69 5.05
N LEU A 138 -12.96 -15.00 3.91
CA LEU A 138 -12.30 -15.43 2.67
C LEU A 138 -10.95 -14.76 2.39
N PHE A 139 -10.48 -13.92 3.31
CA PHE A 139 -9.21 -13.18 3.18
C PHE A 139 -8.50 -13.17 4.53
N ASP A 140 -8.40 -14.35 5.12
CA ASP A 140 -7.96 -14.51 6.50
C ASP A 140 -6.45 -14.38 6.65
N LYS A 141 -5.99 -14.56 7.89
CA LYS A 141 -4.59 -14.36 8.25
C LYS A 141 -3.60 -15.36 7.62
N ASN A 142 -4.07 -16.44 7.00
CA ASN A 142 -3.19 -17.45 6.38
C ASN A 142 -2.89 -17.10 4.91
N GLU A 143 -3.76 -16.31 4.29
CA GLU A 143 -3.65 -15.94 2.88
C GLU A 143 -2.98 -14.60 2.69
N ILE A 144 -3.09 -13.72 3.69
CA ILE A 144 -2.51 -12.39 3.67
C ILE A 144 -1.15 -12.42 4.36
N THR A 145 -0.16 -11.80 3.73
CA THR A 145 1.12 -11.40 4.34
C THR A 145 1.27 -9.90 4.19
N PHE A 146 2.22 -9.29 4.91
CA PHE A 146 2.51 -7.88 4.73
C PHE A 146 4.00 -7.61 4.79
N ALA A 147 4.40 -6.48 4.20
CA ALA A 147 5.73 -5.91 4.33
C ALA A 147 5.63 -4.40 4.41
N TYR A 148 6.67 -3.75 4.90
CA TYR A 148 6.75 -2.30 4.96
C TYR A 148 8.15 -1.80 4.63
N TRP A 149 8.20 -0.54 4.20
CA TRP A 149 9.42 0.19 3.93
C TRP A 149 9.34 1.54 4.65
N LYS A 150 10.36 1.88 5.42
CA LYS A 150 10.45 3.09 6.24
C LYS A 150 11.30 4.14 5.54
N LEU A 151 10.99 5.42 5.75
CA LEU A 151 11.90 6.49 5.34
C LEU A 151 13.26 6.31 6.02
N PRO A 152 14.38 6.70 5.36
CA PRO A 152 15.69 6.69 5.97
C PRO A 152 15.74 7.53 7.25
N LYS A 153 16.51 7.09 8.26
CA LYS A 153 16.64 7.77 9.56
C LYS A 153 17.19 9.19 9.43
N GLU A 154 17.97 9.44 8.39
CA GLU A 154 18.52 10.75 8.04
C GLU A 154 17.40 11.79 7.79
N LEU A 155 16.19 11.35 7.46
CA LEU A 155 15.03 12.20 7.28
C LEU A 155 14.23 12.46 8.57
N GLU A 156 14.60 11.88 9.71
CA GLU A 156 13.81 11.94 10.96
C GLU A 156 13.51 13.40 11.39
N ASN A 157 14.54 14.25 11.37
CA ASN A 157 14.45 15.66 11.78
C ASN A 157 13.90 16.60 10.69
N HIS A 158 13.57 16.09 9.50
CA HIS A 158 13.01 16.91 8.43
C HIS A 158 11.52 17.21 8.67
N PRO A 159 10.98 18.30 8.06
CA PRO A 159 9.58 18.68 8.23
C PRO A 159 8.61 17.55 7.90
N LYS A 160 7.58 17.39 8.74
CA LYS A 160 6.51 16.39 8.53
C LYS A 160 5.87 16.49 7.14
N THR A 161 5.63 17.71 6.64
CA THR A 161 5.05 17.95 5.31
C THR A 161 5.92 17.41 4.18
N LEU A 162 7.25 17.52 4.30
CA LEU A 162 8.19 16.93 3.34
C LEU A 162 8.15 15.40 3.39
N LYS A 163 8.19 14.81 4.58
CA LYS A 163 8.08 13.34 4.74
C LYS A 163 6.77 12.80 4.17
N GLN A 164 5.64 13.48 4.44
CA GLN A 164 4.32 13.16 3.87
C GLN A 164 4.32 13.24 2.34
N PHE A 165 4.95 14.26 1.77
CA PHE A 165 5.09 14.42 0.33
C PHE A 165 5.87 13.24 -0.28
N ILE A 166 7.02 12.89 0.28
CA ILE A 166 7.86 11.77 -0.19
C ILE A 166 7.10 10.44 -0.16
N ILE A 167 6.52 10.05 0.99
CA ILE A 167 5.77 8.78 1.08
C ILE A 167 4.51 8.80 0.20
N THR A 168 3.98 9.98 -0.13
CA THR A 168 2.83 10.11 -1.03
C THR A 168 3.19 9.77 -2.46
N GLU A 169 4.28 10.33 -2.96
CA GLU A 169 4.75 10.07 -4.31
C GLU A 169 5.30 8.64 -4.44
N LEU A 170 6.03 8.16 -3.44
CA LEU A 170 6.50 6.77 -3.39
C LEU A 170 5.34 5.77 -3.47
N GLU A 171 4.32 5.93 -2.62
CA GLU A 171 3.14 5.05 -2.61
C GLU A 171 2.41 5.05 -3.95
N LYS A 172 2.31 6.21 -4.61
CA LYS A 172 1.71 6.33 -5.95
C LYS A 172 2.50 5.55 -7.00
N LYS A 173 3.84 5.69 -7.02
CA LYS A 173 4.72 4.96 -7.95
C LYS A 173 4.64 3.45 -7.71
N LEU A 174 4.74 3.03 -6.45
CA LEU A 174 4.61 1.62 -6.06
C LEU A 174 3.24 1.05 -6.43
N ARG A 175 2.14 1.78 -6.19
CA ARG A 175 0.79 1.36 -6.57
C ARG A 175 0.65 1.12 -8.08
N ASN A 176 1.26 1.98 -8.89
CA ASN A 176 1.22 1.86 -10.35
C ASN A 176 2.02 0.66 -10.85
N LYS A 177 3.13 0.29 -10.18
CA LYS A 177 3.96 -0.86 -10.56
C LYS A 177 3.41 -2.18 -10.01
N LEU A 178 3.00 -2.22 -8.74
CA LEU A 178 2.51 -3.42 -8.06
C LEU A 178 1.10 -3.83 -8.48
N MET A 179 0.29 -2.87 -8.95
CA MET A 179 -1.07 -3.11 -9.44
C MET A 179 -2.00 -3.83 -8.43
N PRO A 180 -2.13 -3.34 -7.18
CA PRO A 180 -2.82 -4.07 -6.12
C PRO A 180 -4.31 -4.28 -6.40
N TRP A 181 -4.84 -5.43 -5.97
CA TRP A 181 -6.23 -5.85 -6.20
C TRP A 181 -7.26 -4.97 -5.52
N ILE A 182 -6.94 -4.47 -4.32
CA ILE A 182 -7.81 -3.71 -3.43
C ILE A 182 -7.23 -2.30 -3.22
N GLY A 183 -8.08 -1.27 -3.26
CA GLY A 183 -7.68 0.10 -3.00
C GLY A 183 -8.36 1.13 -3.89
N LYS A 184 -7.71 2.29 -4.04
CA LYS A 184 -8.16 3.34 -4.96
C LYS A 184 -8.14 2.81 -6.39
N GLN A 185 -9.21 3.03 -7.14
CA GLN A 185 -9.24 2.88 -8.60
C GLN A 185 -8.28 3.88 -9.23
#